data_AF-A0A846BNY9-F1
#
_entry.id   AF-A0A846BNY9-F1
#
_cell.length_a   1.000
_cell.length_b   1.000
_cell.length_c   1.000
_cell.angle_alpha   90.00
_cell.angle_beta   90.00
_cell.angle_gamma   90.00
#
_symmetry.space_group_name_H-M   'P 1'
#
loop_
_entity.id
_entity.type
_entity.pdbx_description
1 polymer ?
#
loop_
_entity_poly.entity_id
_entity_poly.type
_entity_poly.pdbx_seq_one_letter_code
_entity_poly.pdbx_strand_id
1 'polypeptide(L)'
;AHTPTMRVPMSIAGTDIPYVAMWAMLLAVRRYNQSSDRKIDSVACPGLGTGIGRVPYPEAARQMALAYDNFLHPPKFLNCIVAAERQLQIWEG
;
A
#
# COMPACT_ATOMS: atom_id res chain seq x y z
N ALA A 1 7.36 7.60 8.62
CA ALA A 1 7.66 6.79 7.41
C ALA A 1 7.44 7.66 6.19
N HIS A 2 8.29 7.56 5.17
CA HIS A 2 8.07 8.30 3.92
C HIS A 2 7.44 7.35 2.89
N THR A 3 6.31 7.75 2.33
CA THR A 3 5.55 6.99 1.31
C THR A 3 5.52 7.79 0.00
N PRO A 4 6.65 7.84 -0.75
CA PRO A 4 6.70 8.64 -1.96
C PRO A 4 5.75 8.05 -3.01
N THR A 5 4.71 8.80 -3.37
CA THR A 5 3.80 8.43 -4.47
C THR A 5 4.33 8.85 -5.84
N MET A 6 5.27 9.80 -5.88
CA MET A 6 5.84 10.34 -7.10
C MET A 6 7.24 10.86 -6.81
N ARG A 7 8.17 10.73 -7.79
CA ARG A 7 9.47 11.42 -7.74
C ARG A 7 9.32 12.88 -8.17
N VAL A 8 8.54 13.11 -9.22
CA VAL A 8 8.17 14.42 -9.76
C VAL A 8 6.66 14.45 -9.97
N PRO A 9 5.97 15.59 -9.84
CA PRO A 9 4.53 15.68 -10.07
C PRO A 9 4.14 15.14 -11.47
N MET A 10 3.46 14.00 -11.51
CA MET A 10 3.02 13.36 -12.76
C MET A 10 1.82 12.44 -12.54
N SER A 11 1.12 12.08 -13.62
CA SER A 11 0.08 11.06 -13.56
C SER A 11 0.69 9.69 -13.24
N ILE A 12 0.06 8.97 -12.32
CA ILE A 12 0.36 7.59 -11.94
C ILE A 12 -0.89 6.70 -12.04
N ALA A 13 -1.93 7.17 -12.75
CA ALA A 13 -3.10 6.37 -13.06
C ALA A 13 -2.71 5.08 -13.78
N GLY A 14 -3.33 3.95 -13.40
CA GLY A 14 -3.02 2.62 -13.94
C GLY A 14 -1.76 1.96 -13.33
N THR A 15 -1.18 2.55 -12.29
CA THR A 15 -0.08 1.92 -11.53
C THR A 15 -0.56 1.36 -10.19
N ASP A 16 0.30 0.58 -9.54
CA ASP A 16 0.11 0.02 -8.20
C ASP A 16 0.73 0.90 -7.09
N ILE A 17 1.06 2.16 -7.40
CA ILE A 17 1.71 3.05 -6.44
C ILE A 17 0.87 3.26 -5.15
N PRO A 18 -0.47 3.46 -5.19
CA PRO A 18 -1.28 3.52 -3.98
C PRO A 18 -1.10 2.27 -3.09
N TYR A 19 -1.07 1.08 -3.70
CA TYR A 19 -0.82 -0.19 -3.02
C TYR A 19 0.56 -0.20 -2.33
N VAL A 20 1.62 0.08 -3.08
CA VAL A 20 3.01 0.04 -2.59
C VAL A 20 3.23 1.08 -1.50
N ALA A 21 2.67 2.27 -1.65
CA ALA A 21 2.77 3.35 -0.66
C ALA A 21 2.08 2.97 0.67
N MET A 22 0.88 2.39 0.61
CA MET A 22 0.17 1.88 1.79
C MET A 22 0.97 0.76 2.47
N TRP A 23 1.45 -0.22 1.69
CA TRP A 23 2.26 -1.33 2.20
C TRP A 23 3.53 -0.85 2.91
N ALA A 24 4.25 0.10 2.31
CA ALA A 24 5.47 0.67 2.88
C ALA A 24 5.19 1.41 4.21
N MET A 25 4.06 2.13 4.30
CA MET A 25 3.62 2.78 5.54
C MET A 25 3.42 1.77 6.66
N LEU A 26 2.61 0.73 6.41
CA LEU A 26 2.25 -0.29 7.39
C LEU A 26 3.49 -1.05 7.87
N LEU A 27 4.40 -1.41 6.95
CA LEU A 27 5.64 -2.09 7.30
C LEU A 27 6.55 -1.20 8.17
N ALA A 28 6.64 0.09 7.86
CA ALA A 28 7.43 1.03 8.65
C ALA A 28 6.84 1.22 10.06
N VAL A 29 5.52 1.31 10.18
CA VAL A 29 4.82 1.36 11.48
C VAL A 29 5.07 0.08 12.28
N ARG A 30 4.94 -1.10 11.66
CA ARG A 30 5.23 -2.39 12.31
C ARG A 30 6.66 -2.45 12.84
N ARG A 31 7.64 -2.06 12.01
CA ARG A 31 9.05 -2.04 12.39
C ARG A 31 9.32 -1.09 13.56
N TYR A 32 8.74 0.11 13.52
CA TYR A 32 8.85 1.06 14.63
C TYR A 32 8.23 0.49 15.91
N ASN A 33 7.04 -0.10 15.81
CA ASN A 33 6.34 -0.72 16.92
C ASN A 33 7.04 -1.97 17.47
N GLN A 34 8.03 -2.55 16.80
CA GLN A 34 8.80 -3.67 17.35
C GLN A 34 9.83 -3.22 18.40
N SER A 35 10.43 -2.03 18.24
CA SER A 35 11.53 -1.57 19.09
C SER A 35 11.20 -0.36 19.97
N SER A 36 10.11 0.37 19.69
CA SER A 36 9.74 1.56 20.47
C SER A 36 8.85 1.23 21.66
N ASP A 37 9.08 1.86 22.82
CA ASP A 37 8.18 1.74 23.98
C ASP A 37 6.83 2.42 23.75
N ARG A 38 6.81 3.52 22.98
CA ARG A 38 5.58 4.23 22.61
C ARG A 38 5.10 3.75 21.24
N LYS A 39 4.10 2.87 21.23
CA LYS A 39 3.55 2.32 19.99
C LYS A 39 2.70 3.36 19.24
N ILE A 40 2.65 3.21 17.92
CA ILE A 40 1.71 3.89 17.04
C ILE A 40 0.52 2.96 16.84
N ASP A 41 -0.62 3.31 17.43
CA ASP A 41 -1.86 2.52 17.34
C ASP A 41 -2.79 2.96 16.21
N SER A 42 -2.64 4.20 15.74
CA SER A 42 -3.47 4.77 14.67
C SER A 42 -2.64 5.64 13.72
N VAL A 43 -3.01 5.61 12.44
CA VAL A 43 -2.38 6.41 11.39
C VAL A 43 -3.48 7.02 10.53
N ALA A 44 -3.48 8.34 10.40
CA ALA A 44 -4.31 9.03 9.43
C ALA A 44 -3.68 8.90 8.04
N CYS A 45 -4.43 8.39 7.07
CA CYS A 45 -3.94 8.17 5.70
C CYS A 45 -4.83 8.92 4.68
N PRO A 46 -4.25 9.79 3.82
CA PRO A 46 -4.99 10.42 2.74
C PRO A 46 -5.21 9.43 1.58
N GLY A 47 -6.01 9.83 0.59
CA GLY A 47 -6.08 9.12 -0.70
C GLY A 47 -4.73 9.14 -1.42
N LEU A 48 -3.99 8.04 -1.38
CA LEU A 48 -2.65 7.97 -1.96
C LEU A 48 -2.74 8.01 -3.50
N GLY A 49 -2.14 9.03 -4.11
CA GLY A 49 -2.10 9.16 -5.57
C GLY A 49 -3.35 9.77 -6.22
N THR A 50 -4.38 10.17 -5.45
CA THR A 50 -5.65 10.66 -6.02
C THR A 50 -5.62 12.13 -6.46
N GLY A 51 -4.63 12.91 -6.03
CA GLY A 51 -4.46 14.31 -6.42
C GLY A 51 -3.77 14.45 -7.79
N ILE A 52 -2.54 14.95 -7.80
CA ILE A 52 -1.73 15.09 -9.03
C ILE A 52 -1.52 13.75 -9.75
N GLY A 53 -1.48 12.65 -8.98
CA GLY A 53 -1.34 11.31 -9.52
C GLY A 53 -2.52 10.82 -10.37
N ARG A 54 -3.68 11.49 -10.29
CA ARG A 54 -4.90 11.18 -11.07
C ARG A 54 -5.40 9.75 -10.96
N VAL A 55 -5.03 9.01 -9.89
CA VAL A 55 -5.63 7.70 -9.64
C VAL A 55 -7.10 7.91 -9.27
N PRO A 56 -8.06 7.22 -9.92
CA PRO A 56 -9.47 7.31 -9.54
C PRO A 56 -9.68 6.96 -8.07
N TYR A 57 -10.56 7.68 -7.37
CA TYR A 57 -10.81 7.46 -5.94
C TYR A 57 -11.18 6.00 -5.58
N PRO A 58 -12.07 5.32 -6.33
CA PRO A 58 -12.40 3.93 -6.04
C PRO A 58 -11.19 2.99 -6.20
N GLU A 59 -10.36 3.23 -7.21
CA GLU A 59 -9.19 2.40 -7.49
C GLU A 59 -8.10 2.58 -6.43
N ALA A 60 -7.82 3.83 -6.04
CA ALA A 60 -6.90 4.11 -4.94
C ALA A 60 -7.38 3.45 -3.64
N ALA A 61 -8.67 3.57 -3.32
CA ALA A 61 -9.26 2.94 -2.14
C ALA A 61 -9.16 1.41 -2.16
N ARG A 62 -9.46 0.79 -3.32
CA ARG A 62 -9.35 -0.66 -3.52
C ARG A 62 -7.91 -1.16 -3.32
N GLN A 63 -6.95 -0.50 -3.96
CA GLN A 63 -5.53 -0.83 -3.80
C GLN A 63 -5.04 -0.65 -2.37
N MET A 64 -5.41 0.45 -1.70
CA MET A 64 -5.06 0.70 -0.30
C MET A 64 -5.69 -0.34 0.65
N ALA A 65 -6.94 -0.73 0.42
CA ALA A 65 -7.62 -1.77 1.19
C ALA A 65 -6.97 -3.14 1.00
N LEU A 66 -6.63 -3.51 -0.25
CA LEU A 66 -5.92 -4.76 -0.55
C LEU A 66 -4.53 -4.80 0.10
N ALA A 67 -3.80 -3.67 0.12
CA ALA A 67 -2.51 -3.60 0.81
C ALA A 67 -2.65 -3.81 2.32
N TYR A 68 -3.71 -3.26 2.91
CA TYR A 68 -4.04 -3.45 4.32
C TYR A 68 -4.41 -4.91 4.64
N ASP A 69 -5.25 -5.53 3.81
CA ASP A 69 -5.67 -6.92 3.99
C ASP A 69 -4.48 -7.89 3.89
N ASN A 70 -3.65 -7.74 2.86
CA ASN A 70 -2.44 -8.55 2.70
C ASN A 70 -1.44 -8.35 3.85
N PHE A 71 -1.47 -7.20 4.53
CA PHE A 71 -0.60 -6.92 5.66
C PHE A 71 -1.11 -7.61 6.94
N LEU A 72 -2.43 -7.66 7.13
CA LEU A 72 -3.07 -8.41 8.22
C LEU A 72 -2.96 -9.92 8.03
N HIS A 73 -3.08 -10.38 6.79
CA HIS A 73 -3.09 -11.78 6.40
C HIS A 73 -1.87 -12.14 5.55
N PRO A 74 -0.65 -12.16 6.13
CA PRO A 74 0.54 -12.53 5.37
C PRO A 74 0.46 -13.99 4.88
N PRO A 75 0.94 -14.28 3.67
CA PRO A 75 0.90 -15.63 3.12
C PRO A 75 1.75 -16.59 3.96
N LYS A 76 1.24 -17.81 4.16
CA LYS A 76 1.96 -18.87 4.89
C LYS A 76 3.16 -19.42 4.12
N PHE A 77 3.12 -19.31 2.79
CA PHE A 77 4.15 -19.79 1.88
C PHE A 77 4.53 -18.70 0.88
N LEU A 78 5.83 -18.58 0.59
CA LEU A 78 6.35 -17.64 -0.39
C LEU A 78 6.79 -18.42 -1.63
N ASN A 79 5.93 -18.46 -2.65
CA ASN A 79 6.21 -19.10 -3.93
C ASN A 79 5.70 -18.23 -5.09
N CYS A 80 6.06 -18.61 -6.33
CA CYS A 80 5.69 -17.86 -7.52
C CYS A 80 4.19 -17.81 -7.77
N ILE A 81 3.43 -18.80 -7.29
CA ILE A 81 1.97 -18.86 -7.46
C ILE A 81 1.31 -17.78 -6.61
N VAL A 82 1.64 -17.73 -5.32
CA VAL A 82 1.14 -16.69 -4.40
C VAL A 82 1.55 -15.29 -4.86
N ALA A 83 2.77 -15.14 -5.38
CA ALA A 83 3.22 -13.86 -5.93
C ALA A 83 2.40 -13.45 -7.17
N ALA A 84 2.10 -14.39 -8.06
CA ALA A 84 1.27 -14.16 -9.25
C ALA A 84 -0.18 -13.82 -8.88
N GLU A 85 -0.79 -14.55 -7.94
CA GLU A 85 -2.14 -14.28 -7.44
C GLU A 85 -2.25 -12.87 -6.86
N ARG A 86 -1.27 -12.46 -6.04
CA ARG A 86 -1.21 -11.10 -5.49
C ARG A 86 -1.10 -10.06 -6.60
N GLN A 87 -0.27 -10.31 -7.62
CA GLN A 87 -0.12 -9.41 -8.76
C GLN A 87 -1.46 -9.26 -9.49
N LEU A 88 -2.16 -10.36 -9.76
CA LEU A 88 -3.47 -10.35 -10.42
C LEU A 88 -4.49 -9.54 -9.62
N GLN A 89 -4.57 -9.74 -8.30
CA GLN A 89 -5.48 -8.96 -7.44
C GLN A 89 -5.21 -7.45 -7.47
N ILE A 90 -3.94 -7.04 -7.62
CA ILE A 90 -3.58 -5.62 -7.71
C ILE A 90 -4.02 -5.05 -9.07
N TRP A 91 -4.02 -5.83 -10.14
CA TRP A 91 -4.29 -5.36 -11.50
C TRP A 91 -5.74 -5.56 -11.97
N GLU A 92 -6.42 -6.59 -11.49
CA GLU A 92 -7.80 -6.96 -11.85
C GLU A 92 -8.78 -6.33 -10.84
N GLY A 93 -8.86 -5.00 -10.86
CA GLY A 93 -9.71 -4.17 -10.00
C GLY A 93 -10.95 -3.61 -10.69
#